data_AF-A0A9X4H6H3-F1
#
_entry.id   AF-A0A9X4H6H3-F1
#
_cell.length_a   1.000
_cell.length_b   1.000
_cell.length_c   1.000
_cell.angle_alpha   90.00
_cell.angle_beta   90.00
_cell.angle_gamma   90.00
#
_symmetry.space_group_name_H-M   'P 1'
#
loop_
_entity.id
_entity.type
_entity.pdbx_description
1 polymer ?
#
loop_
_entity_poly.entity_id
_entity_poly.type
_entity_poly.pdbx_seq_one_letter_code
_entity_poly.pdbx_strand_id
1 'polypeptide(L)'
;MHKPKQNKFEFKWSGLEQRLKRLLLVILLFTIANSSNQFLILRASDAGVPTTGVLLLYLVFYSVSSLSAYPAGHLSDRLGRKGLLVSGYLLYSVVYLGFVQSNSWYWLLFALYGIYTGLTKGVEKALVADVAPQNLKASALGMYSMIVGIGLLPASLLTGWLWNEFGAAVPFYFNSGR
;
A
#
# COMPACT_ATOMS: atom_id res chain seq x y z
N MET A 1 -45.98 -12.69 -18.26
CA MET A 1 -45.07 -11.86 -17.43
C MET A 1 -43.87 -12.71 -17.01
N HIS A 2 -42.72 -12.58 -17.71
CA HIS A 2 -41.47 -13.23 -17.31
C HIS A 2 -40.82 -12.42 -16.18
N LYS A 3 -40.73 -13.00 -14.98
CA LYS A 3 -39.88 -12.45 -13.91
C LYS A 3 -38.41 -12.65 -14.30
N PRO A 4 -37.57 -11.61 -14.30
CA PRO A 4 -36.14 -11.78 -14.55
C PRO A 4 -35.55 -12.64 -13.43
N LYS A 5 -34.84 -13.72 -13.79
CA LYS A 5 -34.06 -14.54 -12.86
C LYS A 5 -32.99 -13.62 -12.24
N GLN A 6 -33.21 -13.19 -11.00
CA GLN A 6 -32.20 -12.55 -10.19
C GLN A 6 -31.12 -13.60 -9.92
N ASN A 7 -30.03 -13.58 -10.71
CA ASN A 7 -28.82 -14.32 -10.39
C ASN A 7 -28.30 -13.78 -9.05
N LYS A 8 -28.55 -14.52 -7.98
CA LYS A 8 -27.92 -14.27 -6.68
C LYS A 8 -26.42 -14.40 -6.90
N PHE A 9 -25.68 -13.30 -6.75
CA PHE A 9 -24.23 -13.29 -6.71
C PHE A 9 -23.77 -14.04 -5.44
N GLU A 10 -23.76 -15.37 -5.47
CA GLU A 10 -23.09 -16.18 -4.45
C GLU A 10 -21.58 -16.20 -4.73
N PHE A 11 -20.87 -15.20 -4.22
CA PHE A 11 -19.41 -15.18 -4.29
C PHE A 11 -18.82 -16.18 -3.29
N LYS A 12 -18.33 -17.32 -3.78
CA LYS A 12 -17.71 -18.38 -2.96
C LYS A 12 -16.19 -18.32 -3.07
N TRP A 13 -15.52 -18.10 -1.93
CA TRP A 13 -14.06 -18.18 -1.77
C TRP A 13 -13.45 -19.50 -2.29
N SER A 14 -14.22 -20.59 -2.28
CA SER A 14 -13.78 -21.90 -2.78
C SER A 14 -13.60 -21.94 -4.31
N GLY A 15 -14.26 -21.08 -5.08
CA GLY A 15 -14.20 -21.06 -6.55
C GLY A 15 -13.09 -20.20 -7.16
N LEU A 16 -12.28 -19.52 -6.35
CA LEU A 16 -11.17 -18.71 -6.84
C LEU A 16 -9.95 -19.57 -7.18
N GLU A 17 -9.27 -19.25 -8.28
CA GLU A 17 -8.02 -19.90 -8.66
C GLU A 17 -6.98 -19.81 -7.53
N GLN A 18 -6.25 -20.90 -7.32
CA GLN A 18 -5.21 -21.00 -6.29
C GLN A 18 -4.09 -19.96 -6.44
N ARG A 19 -3.90 -19.40 -7.65
CA ARG A 19 -2.96 -18.29 -7.91
C ARG A 19 -3.45 -16.98 -7.31
N LEU A 20 -4.75 -16.67 -7.46
CA LEU A 20 -5.35 -15.46 -6.92
C LEU A 20 -5.38 -15.50 -5.38
N LYS A 21 -5.71 -16.65 -4.77
CA LYS A 21 -5.65 -16.82 -3.31
C LYS A 21 -4.24 -16.58 -2.76
N ARG A 22 -3.22 -17.14 -3.41
CA ARG A 22 -1.81 -16.93 -3.02
C ARG A 22 -1.41 -15.46 -3.16
N LEU A 23 -1.80 -14.79 -4.24
CA LEU A 23 -1.53 -13.36 -4.42
C LEU A 23 -2.18 -12.52 -3.31
N LEU A 24 -3.45 -12.77 -3.01
CA LEU A 24 -4.18 -12.08 -1.95
C LEU A 24 -3.58 -12.33 -0.55
N LEU A 25 -3.10 -13.54 -0.27
CA LEU A 25 -2.37 -13.84 0.97
C LEU A 25 -1.04 -13.10 1.05
N VAL A 26 -0.28 -13.04 -0.05
CA VAL A 26 0.96 -12.27 -0.10
C VAL A 26 0.68 -10.79 0.15
N ILE A 27 -0.35 -10.23 -0.49
CA ILE A 27 -0.78 -8.84 -0.27
C ILE A 27 -1.18 -8.61 1.19
N LEU A 28 -1.91 -9.54 1.80
CA LEU A 28 -2.29 -9.46 3.21
C LEU A 28 -1.04 -9.41 4.12
N LEU A 29 -0.10 -10.33 3.91
CA LEU A 29 1.15 -10.38 4.68
C LEU A 29 1.96 -9.09 4.52
N PHE A 30 2.11 -8.59 3.29
CA PHE A 30 2.76 -7.32 3.03
C PHE A 30 2.02 -6.14 3.67
N THR A 31 0.68 -6.16 3.66
CA THR A 31 -0.12 -5.11 4.29
C THR A 31 0.00 -5.13 5.81
N ILE A 32 0.10 -6.31 6.43
CA ILE A 32 0.31 -6.44 7.87
C ILE A 32 1.72 -5.98 8.26
N ALA A 33 2.71 -6.32 7.43
CA ALA A 33 4.10 -5.92 7.62
C ALA A 33 4.36 -4.44 7.31
N ASN A 34 3.41 -3.73 6.69
CA ASN A 34 3.54 -2.34 6.29
C ASN A 34 2.62 -1.46 7.15
N SER A 35 3.20 -0.48 7.84
CA SER A 35 2.43 0.47 8.64
C SER A 35 1.61 1.41 7.78
N SER A 36 0.49 1.88 8.34
CA SER A 36 -0.31 2.93 7.72
C SER A 36 0.53 4.17 7.40
N ASN A 37 0.30 4.77 6.24
CA ASN A 37 0.91 6.04 5.83
C ASN A 37 0.82 7.12 6.94
N GLN A 38 -0.19 7.03 7.79
CA GLN A 38 -0.43 7.92 8.92
C GLN A 38 0.79 8.05 9.86
N PHE A 39 1.58 7.00 10.04
CA PHE A 39 2.73 7.02 10.94
C PHE A 39 3.90 7.85 10.41
N LEU A 40 4.08 7.94 9.09
CA LEU A 40 5.10 8.82 8.49
C LEU A 40 4.80 10.29 8.76
N ILE A 41 3.51 10.64 8.75
CA ILE A 41 3.03 11.98 9.09
C ILE A 41 3.18 12.24 10.58
N LEU A 42 2.77 11.28 11.41
CA LEU A 42 2.97 11.37 12.86
C LEU A 42 4.44 11.58 13.19
N ARG A 43 5.35 10.91 12.47
CA ARG A 43 6.80 11.11 12.62
C ARG A 43 7.25 12.53 12.30
N ALA A 44 6.77 13.10 11.20
CA ALA A 44 7.09 14.48 10.84
C ALA A 44 6.55 15.47 11.88
N SER A 45 5.34 15.24 12.39
CA SER A 45 4.75 16.04 13.47
C SER A 45 5.58 15.95 14.76
N ASP A 46 5.93 14.75 15.21
CA ASP A 46 6.74 14.51 16.42
C ASP A 46 8.16 15.08 16.30
N ALA A 47 8.67 15.17 15.08
CA ALA A 47 9.96 15.80 14.79
C ALA A 47 9.92 17.34 14.77
N GLY A 48 8.77 17.96 15.08
CA GLY A 48 8.60 19.39 15.20
C GLY A 48 8.21 20.11 13.91
N VAL A 49 7.79 19.38 12.86
CA VAL A 49 7.25 20.02 11.65
C VAL A 49 5.90 20.68 12.02
N PRO A 50 5.71 21.99 11.76
CA PRO A 50 4.46 22.66 12.08
C PRO A 50 3.28 22.06 11.28
N THR A 51 2.06 22.19 11.80
CA THR A 51 0.84 21.64 11.18
C THR A 51 0.70 22.01 9.70
N THR A 52 0.98 23.28 9.34
CA THR A 52 0.98 23.72 7.94
C THR A 52 2.01 22.97 7.10
N GLY A 53 3.21 22.72 7.64
CA GLY A 53 4.24 21.94 6.97
C GLY A 53 3.83 20.48 6.76
N VAL A 54 3.16 19.87 7.74
CA VAL A 54 2.60 18.52 7.63
C VAL A 54 1.55 18.43 6.52
N LEU A 55 0.66 19.42 6.42
CA LEU A 55 -0.34 19.48 5.35
C LEU A 55 0.31 19.59 3.96
N LEU A 56 1.38 20.39 3.84
CA LEU A 56 2.13 20.51 2.59
C LEU A 56 2.89 19.22 2.24
N LEU A 57 3.43 18.50 3.23
CA LEU A 57 4.03 17.17 3.00
C LEU A 57 2.99 16.18 2.47
N TYR A 58 1.75 16.22 2.98
CA TYR A 58 0.62 15.45 2.46
C TYR A 58 0.31 15.79 0.99
N LEU A 59 0.31 17.08 0.67
CA LEU A 59 0.10 17.55 -0.69
C LEU A 59 1.19 17.01 -1.61
N VAL A 60 2.47 17.16 -1.23
CA VAL A 60 3.59 16.62 -2.01
C VAL A 60 3.46 15.12 -2.21
N PHE A 61 3.17 14.37 -1.15
CA PHE A 61 2.98 12.93 -1.22
C PHE A 61 1.90 12.51 -2.22
N TYR A 62 0.69 13.06 -2.11
CA TYR A 62 -0.41 12.70 -3.00
C TYR A 62 -0.21 13.22 -4.42
N SER A 63 0.36 14.42 -4.61
CA SER A 63 0.70 14.95 -5.92
C SER A 63 1.70 14.06 -6.63
N VAL A 64 2.81 13.70 -5.97
CA VAL A 64 3.83 12.82 -6.55
C VAL A 64 3.28 11.42 -6.80
N SER A 65 2.45 10.88 -5.89
CA SER A 65 1.80 9.58 -6.09
C SER A 65 0.87 9.59 -7.31
N SER A 66 0.08 10.65 -7.48
CA SER A 66 -0.82 10.79 -8.63
C SER A 66 -0.04 10.93 -9.94
N LEU A 67 0.98 11.80 -9.96
CA LEU A 67 1.83 12.02 -11.14
C LEU A 67 2.63 10.78 -11.54
N SER A 68 3.07 9.98 -10.57
CA SER A 68 3.82 8.75 -10.83
C SER A 68 2.93 7.57 -11.20
N ALA A 69 1.63 7.57 -10.84
CA ALA A 69 0.74 6.43 -11.09
C ALA A 69 0.57 6.12 -12.59
N TYR A 70 0.41 7.13 -13.44
CA TYR A 70 0.27 6.95 -14.89
C TYR A 70 1.53 6.33 -15.53
N PRO A 71 2.73 6.93 -15.39
CA PRO A 71 3.94 6.34 -15.96
C PRO A 71 4.27 4.98 -15.33
N ALA A 72 3.98 4.78 -14.04
CA ALA A 72 4.14 3.48 -13.39
C ALA A 72 3.25 2.40 -14.00
N GLY A 73 1.99 2.70 -14.30
CA GLY A 73 1.08 1.78 -14.97
C GLY A 73 1.63 1.36 -16.34
N HIS A 74 2.00 2.34 -17.17
CA HIS A 74 2.57 2.08 -18.49
C HIS A 74 3.89 1.29 -18.43
N LEU A 75 4.77 1.65 -17.48
CA LEU A 75 6.04 0.95 -17.28
C LEU A 75 5.82 -0.49 -16.79
N SER A 76 4.83 -0.70 -15.92
CA SER A 76 4.44 -2.01 -15.42
C SER A 76 3.92 -2.92 -16.52
N ASP A 77 3.18 -2.37 -17.48
CA ASP A 77 2.65 -3.15 -18.61
C ASP A 77 3.79 -3.59 -19.55
N ARG A 78 4.90 -2.83 -19.62
CA ARG A 78 6.08 -3.16 -20.43
C ARG A 78 7.10 -4.07 -19.75
N LEU A 79 7.48 -3.75 -18.51
CA LEU A 79 8.52 -4.48 -17.76
C LEU A 79 7.97 -5.70 -17.00
N GLY A 80 6.65 -5.83 -16.93
CA GLY A 80 5.96 -6.84 -16.14
C GLY A 80 5.67 -6.35 -14.73
N ARG A 81 4.43 -6.58 -14.30
CA ARG A 81 3.89 -6.07 -13.02
C ARG A 81 4.71 -6.47 -11.81
N LYS A 82 5.12 -7.73 -11.73
CA LYS A 82 5.88 -8.25 -10.59
C LYS A 82 7.23 -7.56 -10.42
N GLY A 83 7.95 -7.32 -11.51
CA GLY A 83 9.27 -6.67 -11.46
C GLY A 83 9.16 -5.23 -10.94
N LEU A 84 8.14 -4.50 -11.41
CA LEU A 84 7.93 -3.13 -10.96
C LEU A 84 7.51 -3.06 -9.48
N LEU A 85 6.67 -4.00 -9.02
CA LEU A 85 6.29 -4.09 -7.61
C LEU A 85 7.50 -4.32 -6.69
N VAL A 86 8.41 -5.22 -7.08
CA VAL A 86 9.65 -5.48 -6.32
C VAL A 86 10.48 -4.20 -6.21
N SER A 87 10.62 -3.44 -7.30
CA SER A 87 11.34 -2.16 -7.27
C SER A 87 10.68 -1.11 -6.36
N GLY A 88 9.34 -1.09 -6.35
CA GLY A 88 8.56 -0.26 -5.43
C GLY A 88 8.82 -0.63 -3.98
N TYR A 89 8.77 -1.91 -3.63
CA TYR A 89 9.05 -2.35 -2.26
C TYR A 89 10.51 -2.10 -1.82
N LEU A 90 11.48 -2.19 -2.74
CA LEU A 90 12.85 -1.79 -2.43
C LEU A 90 12.95 -0.29 -2.13
N LEU A 91 12.27 0.55 -2.93
CA LEU A 91 12.19 1.98 -2.66
C LEU A 91 11.52 2.27 -1.31
N TYR A 92 10.46 1.53 -0.96
CA TYR A 92 9.82 1.61 0.35
C TYR A 92 10.80 1.38 1.50
N SER A 93 11.59 0.30 1.45
CA SER A 93 12.59 0.00 2.48
C SER A 93 13.61 1.12 2.63
N VAL A 94 14.10 1.69 1.52
CA VAL A 94 15.05 2.83 1.54
C VAL A 94 14.42 4.06 2.18
N VAL A 95 13.18 4.38 1.83
CA VAL A 95 12.46 5.52 2.40
C VAL A 95 12.28 5.36 3.91
N TYR A 96 11.85 4.17 4.36
CA TYR A 96 11.65 3.90 5.79
C TYR A 96 12.94 4.01 6.61
N LEU A 97 14.07 3.54 6.07
CA LEU A 97 15.38 3.76 6.70
C LEU A 97 15.74 5.25 6.76
N GLY A 98 15.40 6.02 5.73
CA GLY A 98 15.61 7.47 5.72
C GLY A 98 14.85 8.20 6.84
N PHE A 99 13.62 7.78 7.17
CA PHE A 99 12.82 8.35 8.25
C PHE A 99 13.40 8.13 9.66
N VAL A 100 14.29 7.15 9.80
CA VAL A 100 15.01 6.87 11.05
C VAL A 100 16.19 7.82 11.23
N GLN A 101 16.89 8.17 10.15
CA GLN A 101 18.23 8.72 10.21
C GLN A 101 18.29 10.25 10.37
N SER A 102 17.35 11.00 9.77
CA SER A 102 17.38 12.47 9.86
C SER A 102 16.03 13.14 9.59
N ASN A 103 15.73 14.18 10.36
CA ASN A 103 14.52 14.99 10.24
C ASN A 103 14.62 16.02 9.08
N SER A 104 15.82 16.28 8.56
CA SER A 104 16.04 17.35 7.56
C SER A 104 15.56 16.97 6.15
N TRP A 105 15.25 15.70 5.89
CA TRP A 105 14.95 15.21 4.55
C TRP A 105 13.48 14.83 4.33
N TYR A 106 12.56 15.24 5.21
CA TYR A 106 11.15 14.84 5.10
C TYR A 106 10.52 15.18 3.74
N TRP A 107 10.79 16.35 3.16
CA TRP A 107 10.26 16.69 1.83
C TRP A 107 10.66 15.68 0.75
N LEU A 108 11.93 15.29 0.74
CA LEU A 108 12.44 14.29 -0.20
C LEU A 108 11.85 12.91 0.10
N LEU A 109 11.82 12.51 1.38
CA LEU A 109 11.30 11.20 1.79
C LEU A 109 9.81 11.05 1.49
N PHE A 110 9.00 12.10 1.69
CA PHE A 110 7.58 12.11 1.33
C PHE A 110 7.36 12.06 -0.19
N ALA A 111 8.20 12.76 -0.97
CA ALA A 111 8.16 12.65 -2.42
C ALA A 111 8.51 11.23 -2.90
N LEU A 112 9.60 10.64 -2.39
CA LEU A 112 9.99 9.25 -2.70
C LEU A 112 8.92 8.25 -2.25
N TYR A 113 8.28 8.47 -1.10
CA TYR A 113 7.16 7.67 -0.65
C TYR A 113 5.93 7.78 -1.57
N GLY A 114 5.70 8.97 -2.13
CA GLY A 114 4.72 9.21 -3.17
C GLY A 114 5.01 8.38 -4.42
N ILE A 115 6.27 8.37 -4.89
CA ILE A 115 6.71 7.54 -6.03
C ILE A 115 6.46 6.07 -5.76
N TYR A 116 6.88 5.57 -4.59
CA TYR A 116 6.58 4.20 -4.14
C TYR A 116 5.08 3.90 -4.26
N THR A 117 4.24 4.79 -3.72
CA THR A 117 2.79 4.59 -3.70
C THR A 117 2.21 4.55 -5.11
N GLY A 118 2.71 5.37 -6.04
CA GLY A 118 2.31 5.33 -7.45
C GLY A 118 2.77 4.06 -8.16
N LEU A 119 3.96 3.54 -7.83
CA LEU A 119 4.53 2.31 -8.39
C LEU A 119 3.83 1.04 -7.90
N THR A 120 3.23 1.05 -6.71
CA THR A 120 2.64 -0.16 -6.11
C THR A 120 1.12 -0.19 -6.19
N LYS A 121 0.40 0.80 -5.67
CA LYS A 121 -1.06 0.70 -5.47
C LYS A 121 -1.85 0.45 -6.75
N GLY A 122 -1.48 1.11 -7.85
CA GLY A 122 -2.12 0.90 -9.16
C GLY A 122 -1.76 -0.45 -9.76
N VAL A 123 -0.49 -0.83 -9.65
CA VAL A 123 0.09 -2.03 -10.24
C VAL A 123 -0.38 -3.30 -9.53
N GLU A 124 -0.52 -3.28 -8.20
CA GLU A 124 -1.09 -4.37 -7.41
C GLU A 124 -2.54 -4.66 -7.83
N LYS A 125 -3.37 -3.60 -7.92
CA LYS A 125 -4.77 -3.74 -8.38
C LYS A 125 -4.84 -4.30 -9.79
N ALA A 126 -3.98 -3.81 -10.69
CA ALA A 126 -3.91 -4.32 -12.05
C ALA A 126 -3.46 -5.80 -12.10
N LEU A 127 -2.49 -6.18 -11.27
CA LEU A 127 -2.04 -7.58 -11.15
C LEU A 127 -3.15 -8.49 -10.62
N VAL A 128 -3.91 -8.04 -9.62
CA VAL A 128 -5.09 -8.78 -9.12
C VAL A 128 -6.14 -8.94 -10.22
N ALA A 129 -6.43 -7.87 -10.97
CA ALA A 129 -7.40 -7.89 -12.06
C ALA A 129 -6.96 -8.78 -13.24
N ASP A 130 -5.66 -8.91 -13.50
CA ASP A 130 -5.11 -9.76 -14.57
C ASP A 130 -5.11 -11.24 -14.21
N VAL A 131 -4.91 -11.58 -12.93
CA VAL A 131 -4.98 -12.96 -12.43
C VAL A 131 -6.43 -13.41 -12.21
N ALA A 132 -7.35 -12.47 -12.03
CA ALA A 132 -8.76 -12.78 -11.81
C ALA A 132 -9.48 -13.24 -13.10
N PRO A 133 -10.38 -14.25 -13.00
CA PRO A 133 -11.26 -14.63 -14.10
C PRO A 133 -12.06 -13.43 -14.63
N GLN A 134 -12.29 -13.37 -15.95
CA GLN A 134 -12.95 -12.22 -16.60
C GLN A 134 -14.29 -11.83 -15.95
N ASN A 135 -15.08 -12.80 -15.53
CA ASN A 135 -16.38 -12.62 -14.89
C ASN A 135 -16.31 -12.26 -13.39
N LEU A 136 -15.12 -12.27 -12.77
CA LEU A 136 -14.93 -12.06 -11.33
C LEU A 136 -13.95 -10.93 -10.98
N LYS A 137 -13.50 -10.15 -11.96
CA LYS A 137 -12.53 -9.05 -11.73
C LYS A 137 -13.00 -8.03 -10.70
N ALA A 138 -14.27 -7.61 -10.77
CA ALA A 138 -14.85 -6.68 -9.81
C ALA A 138 -14.84 -7.25 -8.38
N SER A 139 -15.24 -8.52 -8.21
CA SER A 139 -15.22 -9.19 -6.92
C SER A 139 -13.80 -9.38 -6.38
N ALA A 140 -12.83 -9.71 -7.24
CA ALA A 140 -11.42 -9.84 -6.86
C ALA A 140 -10.84 -8.51 -6.37
N LEU A 141 -11.19 -7.38 -7.01
CA LEU A 141 -10.78 -6.05 -6.56
C LEU A 141 -11.47 -5.62 -5.25
N GLY A 142 -12.74 -5.98 -5.08
CA GLY A 142 -13.46 -5.77 -3.82
C GLY A 142 -12.82 -6.55 -2.67
N MET A 143 -12.45 -7.80 -2.93
CA MET A 143 -11.77 -8.68 -1.99
C MET A 143 -10.35 -8.22 -1.65
N TYR A 144 -9.60 -7.77 -2.64
CA TYR A 144 -8.33 -7.07 -2.43
C TYR A 144 -8.50 -5.89 -1.46
N SER A 145 -9.51 -5.04 -1.69
CA SER A 145 -9.76 -3.87 -0.84
C SER A 145 -10.16 -4.26 0.58
N MET A 146 -10.96 -5.32 0.73
CA MET A 146 -11.33 -5.89 2.03
C MET A 146 -10.12 -6.44 2.77
N ILE A 147 -9.25 -7.20 2.09
CA ILE A 147 -8.03 -7.78 2.66
C ILE A 147 -7.06 -6.69 3.09
N VAL A 148 -6.85 -5.66 2.26
CA VAL A 148 -6.01 -4.51 2.62
C VAL A 148 -6.60 -3.78 3.83
N GLY A 149 -7.91 -3.55 3.85
CA GLY A 149 -8.57 -2.90 5.00
C GLY A 149 -8.43 -3.71 6.30
N ILE A 150 -8.67 -5.03 6.24
CA ILE A 150 -8.54 -5.92 7.39
C ILE A 150 -7.09 -6.03 7.85
N GLY A 151 -6.13 -6.06 6.92
CA GLY A 151 -4.70 -6.15 7.25
C GLY A 151 -4.14 -4.87 7.88
N LEU A 152 -4.66 -3.69 7.48
CA LEU A 152 -4.24 -2.40 8.03
C LEU A 152 -4.63 -2.22 9.50
N LEU A 153 -5.71 -2.84 9.97
CA LEU A 153 -6.16 -2.74 11.37
C LEU A 153 -5.11 -3.31 12.35
N PRO A 154 -4.73 -4.60 12.30
CA PRO A 154 -3.70 -5.14 13.17
C PRO A 154 -2.33 -4.50 12.90
N ALA A 155 -1.99 -4.14 11.65
CA ALA A 155 -0.75 -3.43 11.35
C ALA A 155 -0.66 -2.10 12.11
N SER A 156 -1.73 -1.31 12.09
CA SER A 156 -1.77 0.00 12.75
C SER A 156 -1.79 -0.14 14.27
N LEU A 157 -2.48 -1.14 14.82
CA LEU A 157 -2.46 -1.44 16.26
C LEU A 157 -1.06 -1.84 16.74
N LEU A 158 -0.39 -2.74 16.01
CA LEU A 158 0.98 -3.16 16.33
C LEU A 158 1.97 -2.00 16.23
N THR A 159 1.89 -1.21 15.15
CA THR A 159 2.75 -0.03 14.95
C THR A 159 2.53 1.01 16.04
N GLY A 160 1.27 1.27 16.41
CA GLY A 160 0.93 2.21 17.49
C GLY A 160 1.37 1.73 18.87
N TRP A 161 1.23 0.44 19.16
CA TRP A 161 1.74 -0.16 20.39
C TRP A 161 3.26 -0.05 20.48
N LEU A 162 3.98 -0.40 19.41
CA LEU A 162 5.44 -0.24 19.34
C LEU A 162 5.87 1.22 19.50
N TRP A 163 5.12 2.16 18.93
CA TRP A 163 5.39 3.59 19.04
C TRP A 163 5.29 4.08 20.48
N ASN A 164 4.23 3.67 21.19
CA ASN A 164 3.98 4.12 22.56
C ASN A 164 5.01 3.56 23.56
N GLU A 165 5.42 2.30 23.39
CA GLU A 165 6.33 1.62 24.31
C GLU A 165 7.81 1.92 24.04
N PHE A 166 8.20 1.99 22.77
CA PHE A 166 9.62 2.07 22.37
C PHE A 166 9.98 3.34 21.58
N GLY A 167 9.02 4.23 21.38
CA GLY A 167 9.20 5.48 20.66
C GLY A 167 9.14 5.33 19.13
N ALA A 168 9.14 6.47 18.45
CA ALA A 168 8.86 6.57 17.03
C ALA A 168 9.82 5.79 16.11
N ALA A 169 11.06 5.50 16.52
CA ALA A 169 12.06 4.87 15.65
C ALA A 169 11.83 3.37 15.43
N VAL A 170 11.37 2.64 16.45
CA VAL A 170 11.24 1.17 16.43
C VAL A 170 10.24 0.66 15.38
N PRO A 171 9.06 1.28 15.22
CA PRO A 171 8.15 0.87 14.16
C PRO A 171 8.76 1.04 12.76
N PHE A 172 9.56 2.08 12.51
CA PHE A 172 10.20 2.26 11.19
C PHE A 172 11.28 1.22 10.91
N TYR A 173 12.04 0.80 11.91
CA TYR A 173 12.99 -0.32 11.76
C TYR A 173 12.26 -1.61 11.39
N PHE A 174 11.23 -1.97 12.15
CA PHE A 174 10.43 -3.18 11.92
C PHE A 174 9.85 -3.21 10.49
N ASN A 175 9.27 -2.10 10.05
CA ASN A 175 8.73 -1.96 8.69
C ASN A 175 9.80 -1.97 7.59
N SER A 176 11.03 -1.54 7.87
CA SER A 176 12.13 -1.59 6.91
C SER A 176 12.62 -3.01 6.60
N GLY A 177 12.17 -4.01 7.36
CA GLY A 177 12.62 -5.40 7.26
C GLY A 177 13.89 -5.71 8.05
N ARG A 178 14.18 -4.93 9.11
CA ARG A 178 15.30 -5.15 10.03
C ARG A 178 14.83 -5.30 11.46
#